data_AF-A0A3A6N0F2-F1
#
_entry.id   AF-A0A3A6N0F2-F1
#
_cell.length_a   1.000
_cell.length_b   1.000
_cell.length_c   1.000
_cell.angle_alpha   90.00
_cell.angle_beta   90.00
_cell.angle_gamma   90.00
#
_symmetry.space_group_name_H-M   'P 1'
#
loop_
_entity.id
_entity.type
_entity.pdbx_description
1 polymer ?
#
loop_
_entity_poly.entity_id
_entity_poly.type
_entity_poly.pdbx_seq_one_letter_code
_entity_poly.pdbx_strand_id
1 'polypeptide(L)'
;SFPVLYLKTAGTSMNLLWPFLLTLVIAIFGVMMGAGGGFIMNPLLVSLFPALPHTVVAGTVMPTVLFSQGSGIYNYSKIKFINWKLGIGIGCAMLLGGFIGPKLTELITLDQFKFAFGWILIVLAGLMYWQTTAGYLAKNKKEQAILKEFKKRAEEAAKAKK
;
A
#
# COMPACT_ATOMS: atom_id res chain seq x y z
N SER A 1 -14.48 32.79 12.21
CA SER A 1 -14.89 31.50 12.81
C SER A 1 -15.16 30.50 11.70
N PHE A 2 -14.30 29.51 11.53
CA PHE A 2 -14.54 28.43 10.55
C PHE A 2 -15.76 27.60 10.99
N PRO A 3 -16.56 27.05 10.05
CA PRO A 3 -17.77 26.34 10.40
C PRO A 3 -17.43 25.08 11.19
N VAL A 4 -17.87 25.04 12.44
CA VAL A 4 -17.88 23.84 13.27
C VAL A 4 -18.90 22.90 12.64
N LEU A 5 -18.42 21.84 12.01
CA LEU A 5 -19.27 20.91 11.28
C LEU A 5 -19.61 19.76 12.23
N TYR A 6 -20.90 19.63 12.56
CA TYR A 6 -21.39 18.55 13.42
C TYR A 6 -21.41 17.26 12.60
N LEU A 7 -20.44 16.37 12.86
CA LEU A 7 -20.38 15.08 12.20
C LEU A 7 -21.39 14.16 12.89
N LYS A 8 -22.58 14.01 12.28
CA LYS A 8 -23.66 13.10 12.74
C LYS A 8 -23.19 11.65 12.93
N THR A 9 -22.13 11.25 12.23
CA THR A 9 -21.50 9.92 12.32
C THR A 9 -20.53 9.78 13.51
N ALA A 10 -20.01 10.88 14.06
CA ALA A 10 -19.03 10.90 15.17
C ALA A 10 -19.58 11.50 16.48
N GLY A 11 -20.81 12.02 16.49
CA GLY A 11 -21.47 12.60 17.67
C GLY A 11 -20.78 13.84 18.26
N THR A 12 -19.78 14.39 17.57
CA THR A 12 -18.88 15.44 18.07
C THR A 12 -18.79 16.60 17.08
N SER A 13 -18.79 17.82 17.62
CA SER A 13 -18.55 19.07 16.90
C SER A 13 -17.05 19.30 16.80
N MET A 14 -16.50 19.35 15.58
CA MET A 14 -15.06 19.54 15.40
C MET A 14 -14.74 20.65 14.40
N ASN A 15 -13.67 21.39 14.71
CA ASN A 15 -13.08 22.36 13.80
C ASN A 15 -12.40 21.63 12.65
N LEU A 16 -12.87 21.83 11.42
CA LEU A 16 -12.39 21.16 10.21
C LEU A 16 -10.90 21.39 9.90
N LEU A 17 -10.31 22.42 10.50
CA LEU A 17 -8.95 22.88 10.25
C LEU A 17 -7.88 21.93 10.80
N TRP A 18 -8.11 21.36 12.00
CA TRP A 18 -7.15 20.46 12.65
C TRP A 18 -7.03 19.09 11.96
N PRO A 19 -8.14 18.39 11.62
CA PRO A 19 -8.08 17.16 10.84
C PRO A 19 -7.49 17.39 9.46
N PHE A 20 -7.83 18.50 8.79
CA PHE A 20 -7.31 18.83 7.48
C PHE A 20 -5.77 18.92 7.47
N LEU A 21 -5.19 19.65 8.42
CA LEU A 21 -3.73 19.80 8.54
C LEU A 21 -3.04 18.46 8.83
N LEU A 22 -3.62 17.64 9.71
CA LEU A 22 -3.13 16.28 9.97
C LEU A 22 -3.17 15.43 8.70
N THR A 23 -4.32 15.36 8.04
CA THR A 23 -4.48 14.59 6.79
C THR A 23 -3.54 15.05 5.68
N LEU A 24 -3.27 16.35 5.59
CA LEU A 24 -2.31 16.91 4.63
C LEU A 24 -0.89 16.38 4.90
N VAL A 25 -0.42 16.47 6.15
CA VAL A 25 0.92 15.98 6.54
C VAL A 25 1.03 14.48 6.27
N ILE A 26 0.03 13.71 6.70
CA ILE A 26 -0.01 12.24 6.51
C ILE A 26 -0.03 11.88 5.02
N ALA A 27 -0.78 12.63 4.20
CA ALA A 27 -0.85 12.40 2.77
C ALA A 27 0.51 12.67 2.11
N ILE A 28 1.22 13.73 2.49
CA ILE A 28 2.56 14.05 1.97
C ILE A 28 3.53 12.90 2.30
N PHE A 29 3.59 12.46 3.57
CA PHE A 29 4.43 11.32 3.97
C PHE A 29 4.02 10.03 3.28
N GLY A 30 2.71 9.80 3.15
CA GLY A 30 2.13 8.63 2.51
C GLY A 30 2.41 8.51 1.01
N VAL A 31 2.44 9.65 0.32
CA VAL A 31 2.82 9.75 -1.10
C VAL A 31 4.33 9.55 -1.26
N MET A 32 5.16 10.12 -0.36
CA MET A 32 6.61 9.88 -0.37
C MET A 32 6.96 8.40 -0.19
N MET A 33 6.21 7.67 0.64
CA MET A 33 6.40 6.23 0.84
C MET A 33 5.88 5.36 -0.33
N GLY A 34 5.18 5.96 -1.31
CA GLY A 34 4.60 5.23 -2.45
C GLY A 34 3.42 4.32 -2.10
N ALA A 35 2.95 4.32 -0.85
CA ALA A 35 1.84 3.49 -0.39
C ALA A 35 0.46 4.15 -0.56
N GLY A 36 0.41 5.39 -1.06
CA GLY A 36 -0.83 6.14 -1.27
C GLY A 36 -1.47 6.72 -0.01
N GLY A 37 -0.73 6.77 1.10
CA GLY A 37 -1.16 7.36 2.37
C GLY A 37 -2.28 6.65 3.11
N GLY A 38 -3.07 5.79 2.46
CA GLY A 38 -4.18 5.06 3.08
C GLY A 38 -3.75 4.12 4.22
N PHE A 39 -2.55 3.52 4.13
CA PHE A 39 -1.99 2.68 5.18
C PHE A 39 -1.74 3.44 6.50
N ILE A 40 -1.39 4.72 6.41
CA ILE A 40 -1.12 5.59 7.57
C ILE A 40 -2.42 6.29 8.00
N MET A 41 -3.26 6.70 7.03
CA MET A 41 -4.52 7.41 7.26
C MET A 41 -5.55 6.53 7.97
N ASN A 42 -5.66 5.24 7.61
CA ASN A 42 -6.63 4.33 8.21
C ASN A 42 -6.47 4.18 9.74
N PRO A 43 -5.30 3.81 10.30
CA PRO A 43 -5.11 3.71 11.74
C PRO A 43 -5.20 5.07 12.45
N LEU A 44 -4.78 6.17 11.81
CA LEU A 44 -4.92 7.51 12.40
C LEU A 44 -6.37 7.94 12.54
N LEU A 45 -7.21 7.69 11.52
CA LEU A 45 -8.65 8.00 11.61
C LEU A 45 -9.35 7.11 12.65
N VAL A 46 -8.99 5.84 12.76
CA VAL A 46 -9.53 4.96 13.81
C VAL A 46 -9.08 5.41 15.20
N SER A 47 -7.83 5.85 15.35
CA SER A 47 -7.29 6.32 16.64
C SER A 47 -7.85 7.69 17.05
N LEU A 48 -8.11 8.59 16.11
CA LEU A 48 -8.68 9.91 16.36
C LEU A 48 -10.21 9.88 16.47
N PHE A 49 -10.87 8.93 15.79
CA PHE A 49 -12.32 8.77 15.79
C PHE A 49 -12.72 7.31 16.06
N PRO A 50 -12.61 6.85 17.32
CA PRO A 50 -12.98 5.48 17.69
C PRO A 50 -14.47 5.16 17.47
N ALA A 51 -15.31 6.20 17.42
CA ALA A 51 -16.76 6.08 17.20
C ALA A 51 -17.14 5.85 15.73
N LEU A 52 -16.22 6.02 14.77
CA LEU A 52 -16.52 5.80 13.37
C LEU A 52 -16.46 4.31 13.02
N PRO A 53 -17.47 3.76 12.32
CA PRO A 53 -17.41 2.42 11.78
C PRO A 53 -16.18 2.28 10.87
N HIS A 54 -15.44 1.17 11.00
CA HIS A 54 -14.25 0.89 10.18
C HIS A 54 -14.54 0.96 8.66
N THR A 55 -15.77 0.66 8.25
CA THR A 55 -16.24 0.77 6.86
C THR A 55 -16.24 2.22 6.35
N VAL A 56 -16.61 3.19 7.19
CA VAL A 56 -16.61 4.63 6.85
C VAL A 56 -15.19 5.17 6.77
N VAL A 57 -14.31 4.73 7.67
CA VAL A 57 -12.90 5.10 7.64
C VAL A 57 -12.24 4.58 6.37
N ALA A 58 -12.45 3.29 6.05
CA ALA A 58 -11.94 2.69 4.82
C ALA A 58 -12.45 3.43 3.57
N GLY A 59 -13.75 3.74 3.50
CA GLY A 59 -14.33 4.50 2.38
C GLY A 59 -13.73 5.90 2.23
N THR A 60 -13.39 6.56 3.34
CA THR A 60 -12.80 7.91 3.33
C THR A 60 -11.37 7.94 2.78
N VAL A 61 -10.60 6.86 2.98
CA VAL A 61 -9.21 6.76 2.49
C VAL A 61 -9.10 6.23 1.05
N MET A 62 -10.17 5.64 0.49
CA MET A 62 -10.16 5.13 -0.88
C MET A 62 -9.79 6.20 -1.92
N PRO A 63 -10.38 7.42 -1.91
CA PRO A 63 -10.05 8.45 -2.90
C PRO A 63 -8.58 8.87 -2.85
N THR A 64 -8.01 9.03 -1.65
CA THR A 64 -6.61 9.49 -1.50
C THR A 64 -5.63 8.46 -2.08
N VAL A 65 -5.88 7.18 -1.83
CA VAL A 65 -5.10 6.09 -2.42
C VAL A 65 -5.28 6.09 -3.94
N LEU A 66 -6.50 6.20 -4.45
CA LEU A 66 -6.77 6.22 -5.90
C LEU A 66 -6.03 7.36 -6.61
N PHE A 67 -6.08 8.59 -6.08
CA PHE A 67 -5.38 9.73 -6.65
C PHE A 67 -3.85 9.56 -6.59
N SER A 68 -3.32 9.03 -5.49
CA SER A 68 -1.89 8.77 -5.38
C SER A 68 -1.41 7.71 -6.36
N GLN A 69 -2.16 6.61 -6.52
CA GLN A 69 -1.79 5.56 -7.46
C GLN A 69 -1.92 6.03 -8.91
N GLY A 70 -2.96 6.82 -9.23
CA GLY A 70 -3.10 7.46 -10.54
C GLY A 70 -1.94 8.40 -10.87
N SER A 71 -1.53 9.23 -9.90
CA SER A 71 -0.35 10.10 -10.02
C SER A 71 0.93 9.28 -10.19
N GLY A 72 1.08 8.18 -9.45
CA GLY A 72 2.18 7.23 -9.59
C GLY A 72 2.27 6.66 -11.00
N ILE A 73 1.17 6.09 -11.51
CA ILE A 73 1.10 5.53 -12.87
C ILE A 73 1.47 6.60 -13.90
N TYR A 74 0.92 7.82 -13.77
CA TYR A 74 1.23 8.92 -14.68
C TYR A 74 2.71 9.31 -14.66
N ASN A 75 3.29 9.47 -13.47
CA ASN A 75 4.69 9.88 -13.32
C ASN A 75 5.67 8.79 -13.80
N TYR A 76 5.44 7.54 -13.44
CA TYR A 76 6.27 6.41 -13.88
C TYR A 76 6.10 6.12 -15.39
N SER A 77 4.92 6.39 -15.96
CA SER A 77 4.67 6.29 -17.40
C SER A 77 5.51 7.31 -18.18
N LYS A 78 5.63 8.55 -17.68
CA LYS A 78 6.49 9.58 -18.29
C LYS A 78 7.96 9.18 -18.37
N ILE A 79 8.46 8.41 -17.40
CA ILE A 79 9.86 7.96 -17.34
C ILE A 79 10.09 6.69 -18.21
N LYS A 80 9.05 6.20 -18.93
CA LYS A 80 9.04 4.94 -19.70
C LYS A 80 9.49 3.71 -18.89
N PHE A 81 9.36 3.77 -17.57
CA PHE A 81 9.81 2.70 -16.67
C PHE A 81 8.74 1.61 -16.45
N ILE A 82 7.54 1.80 -17.04
CA ILE A 82 6.42 0.87 -16.89
C ILE A 82 6.44 -0.18 -18.01
N ASN A 83 6.58 -1.45 -17.63
CA ASN A 83 6.24 -2.56 -18.50
C ASN A 83 4.72 -2.74 -18.51
N TRP A 84 4.06 -2.14 -19.50
CA TRP A 84 2.60 -2.13 -19.62
C TRP A 84 1.96 -3.53 -19.69
N LYS A 85 2.64 -4.52 -20.29
CA LYS A 85 2.13 -5.90 -20.33
C LYS A 85 2.03 -6.50 -18.92
N LEU A 86 3.06 -6.30 -18.11
CA LEU A 86 3.11 -6.80 -16.74
C LEU A 86 2.19 -5.99 -15.82
N GLY A 87 2.17 -4.66 -15.98
CA GLY A 87 1.33 -3.76 -15.19
C GLY A 87 -0.17 -4.02 -15.39
N ILE A 88 -0.62 -4.20 -16.64
CA ILE A 88 -2.03 -4.54 -16.92
C ILE A 88 -2.34 -5.94 -16.41
N GLY A 89 -1.46 -6.93 -16.62
CA GLY A 89 -1.69 -8.30 -16.14
C GLY A 89 -1.88 -8.37 -14.62
N ILE A 90 -0.99 -7.73 -13.86
CA ILE A 90 -1.09 -7.67 -12.39
C ILE A 90 -2.29 -6.80 -11.97
N GLY A 91 -2.54 -5.69 -12.66
CA GLY A 91 -3.69 -4.82 -12.38
C GLY A 91 -5.03 -5.55 -12.54
N CYS A 92 -5.20 -6.32 -13.61
CA CYS A 92 -6.38 -7.15 -13.81
C CYS A 92 -6.49 -8.25 -12.74
N ALA A 93 -5.39 -8.91 -12.38
CA ALA A 93 -5.39 -9.91 -11.31
C ALA A 93 -5.77 -9.29 -9.95
N MET A 94 -5.28 -8.08 -9.64
CA MET A 94 -5.64 -7.34 -8.43
C MET A 94 -7.10 -6.92 -8.42
N LEU A 95 -7.64 -6.45 -9.56
CA LEU A 95 -9.06 -6.10 -9.67
C LEU A 95 -9.96 -7.33 -9.44
N LEU A 96 -9.66 -8.44 -10.10
CA LEU A 96 -10.40 -9.70 -9.92
C LEU A 96 -10.28 -10.19 -8.47
N GLY A 97 -9.08 -10.20 -7.90
CA GLY A 97 -8.86 -10.58 -6.50
C GLY A 97 -9.58 -9.68 -5.50
N GLY A 98 -9.62 -8.37 -5.75
CA GLY A 98 -10.31 -7.39 -4.90
C GLY A 98 -11.84 -7.51 -4.92
N PHE A 99 -12.42 -8.00 -6.02
CA PHE A 99 -13.86 -8.29 -6.10
C PHE A 99 -14.22 -9.67 -5.55
N ILE A 100 -13.43 -10.69 -5.89
CA ILE A 100 -13.70 -12.08 -5.51
C ILE A 100 -13.36 -12.32 -4.04
N GLY A 101 -12.29 -11.70 -3.53
CA GLY A 101 -11.81 -11.89 -2.16
C GLY A 101 -12.89 -11.63 -1.11
N PRO A 102 -13.46 -10.40 -1.02
CA PRO A 102 -14.51 -10.06 -0.06
C PRO A 102 -15.71 -10.99 -0.17
N LYS A 103 -16.16 -11.27 -1.40
CA LYS A 103 -17.26 -12.20 -1.70
C LYS A 103 -17.01 -13.62 -1.19
N LEU A 104 -15.78 -14.10 -1.31
CA LEU A 104 -15.39 -15.44 -0.86
C LEU A 104 -15.29 -15.50 0.67
N THR A 105 -14.84 -14.43 1.32
CA THR A 105 -14.84 -14.32 2.79
C THR A 105 -16.23 -14.21 3.40
N GLU A 106 -17.23 -13.68 2.69
CA GLU A 106 -18.63 -13.71 3.16
C GLU A 106 -19.21 -15.13 3.21
N LEU A 107 -18.67 -16.07 2.42
CA LEU A 107 -19.14 -17.46 2.35
C LEU A 107 -18.49 -18.37 3.40
N ILE A 108 -17.46 -17.90 4.12
CA ILE A 108 -16.65 -18.71 5.05
C ILE A 108 -16.78 -18.12 6.47
N THR A 109 -16.97 -18.96 7.47
CA THR A 109 -16.98 -18.54 8.89
C THR A 109 -15.64 -17.92 9.29
N LEU A 110 -15.64 -16.85 10.08
CA LEU A 110 -14.44 -16.11 10.51
C LEU A 110 -13.33 -17.02 11.08
N ASP A 111 -13.68 -18.08 11.81
CA ASP A 111 -12.71 -19.03 12.37
C ASP A 111 -12.02 -19.89 11.31
N GLN A 112 -12.77 -20.36 10.30
CA GLN A 112 -12.23 -21.11 9.17
C GLN A 112 -11.31 -20.22 8.31
N PHE A 113 -11.68 -18.96 8.11
CA PHE A 113 -10.85 -17.98 7.41
C PHE A 113 -9.55 -17.72 8.17
N LYS A 114 -9.62 -17.45 9.48
CA LYS A 114 -8.45 -17.24 10.33
C LYS A 114 -7.50 -18.44 10.31
N PHE A 115 -8.04 -19.66 10.37
CA PHE A 115 -7.25 -20.87 10.32
C PHE A 115 -6.54 -21.05 8.97
N ALA A 116 -7.27 -20.88 7.85
CA ALA A 116 -6.71 -20.96 6.51
C ALA A 116 -5.65 -19.87 6.26
N PHE A 117 -5.93 -18.63 6.67
CA PHE A 117 -5.01 -17.51 6.55
C PHE A 117 -3.74 -17.72 7.37
N GLY A 118 -3.86 -18.25 8.60
CA GLY A 118 -2.72 -18.62 9.44
C GLY A 118 -1.81 -19.66 8.78
N TRP A 119 -2.38 -20.70 8.17
CA TRP A 119 -1.62 -21.70 7.42
C TRP A 119 -0.90 -21.10 6.21
N ILE A 120 -1.57 -20.25 5.44
CA ILE A 120 -0.95 -19.54 4.31
C ILE A 120 0.22 -18.67 4.78
N LEU A 121 0.07 -17.96 5.90
CA LEU A 121 1.15 -17.15 6.48
C LEU A 121 2.33 -18.00 6.94
N ILE A 122 2.11 -19.18 7.52
CA ILE A 122 3.19 -20.10 7.91
C ILE A 122 3.95 -20.58 6.68
N VAL A 123 3.23 -20.95 5.61
CA VAL A 123 3.86 -21.36 4.33
C VAL A 123 4.66 -20.21 3.73
N LEU A 124 4.10 -19.00 3.69
CA LEU A 124 4.79 -17.79 3.23
C LEU A 124 6.03 -17.48 4.08
N ALA A 125 5.93 -17.58 5.40
CA ALA A 125 7.06 -17.38 6.31
C ALA A 125 8.16 -18.43 6.07
N GLY A 126 7.79 -19.70 5.89
CA GLY A 126 8.72 -20.77 5.53
C GLY A 126 9.39 -20.55 4.17
N LEU A 127 8.63 -20.13 3.15
CA LEU A 127 9.17 -19.77 1.84
C LEU A 127 10.08 -18.54 1.90
N MET A 128 9.70 -17.50 2.62
CA MET A 128 10.51 -16.30 2.81
C MET A 128 11.78 -16.63 3.60
N TYR A 129 11.70 -17.47 4.62
CA TYR A 129 12.86 -17.95 5.36
C TYR A 129 13.80 -18.77 4.46
N TRP A 130 13.26 -19.62 3.59
CA TRP A 130 14.04 -20.39 2.61
C TRP A 130 14.69 -19.51 1.54
N GLN A 131 13.99 -18.46 1.09
CA GLN A 131 14.50 -17.48 0.14
C GLN A 131 15.52 -16.52 0.77
N THR A 132 15.41 -16.27 2.08
CA THR A 132 16.32 -15.40 2.86
C THR A 132 17.55 -16.17 3.36
N THR A 133 17.47 -17.51 3.46
CA THR A 133 18.62 -18.36 3.75
C THR A 133 19.53 -18.42 2.52
N ALA A 134 20.80 -18.06 2.69
CA ALA A 134 21.79 -17.70 1.66
C ALA A 134 22.04 -18.70 0.51
N GLY A 135 21.39 -19.86 0.47
CA GLY A 135 21.56 -20.90 -0.56
C GLY A 135 20.81 -20.67 -1.88
N TYR A 136 19.74 -19.85 -1.91
CA TYR A 136 18.93 -19.66 -3.13
C TYR A 136 19.42 -18.51 -4.03
N LEU A 137 19.94 -17.43 -3.43
CA LEU A 137 20.51 -16.26 -4.13
C LEU A 137 21.77 -16.61 -4.96
N ALA A 138 22.45 -17.71 -4.62
CA ALA A 138 23.64 -18.18 -5.32
C ALA A 138 23.35 -18.93 -6.63
N LYS A 139 22.12 -19.43 -6.85
CA LYS A 139 21.79 -20.33 -7.97
C LYS A 139 21.16 -19.64 -9.18
N ASN A 140 20.58 -18.45 -9.03
CA ASN A 140 19.95 -17.73 -10.12
C ASN A 140 20.87 -16.66 -10.73
N LYS A 141 21.47 -16.99 -11.89
CA LYS A 141 22.27 -16.08 -12.75
C LYS A 141 21.61 -14.71 -13.01
N LYS A 142 20.28 -14.61 -12.95
CA LYS A 142 19.53 -13.36 -13.15
C LYS A 142 19.75 -12.34 -12.02
N GLU A 143 19.79 -12.78 -10.75
CA GLU A 143 20.00 -11.87 -9.63
C GLU A 143 21.45 -11.37 -9.53
N GLN A 144 22.43 -12.23 -9.87
CA GLN A 144 23.83 -11.78 -9.97
C GLN A 144 24.07 -10.77 -11.10
N ALA A 145 23.39 -10.94 -12.24
CA ALA A 145 23.46 -9.98 -13.34
C ALA A 145 22.85 -8.62 -12.94
N ILE A 146 21.71 -8.65 -12.26
CA ILE A 146 21.03 -7.47 -11.74
C ILE A 146 21.89 -6.76 -10.67
N LEU A 147 22.47 -7.51 -9.72
CA LEU A 147 23.38 -6.96 -8.70
C LEU A 147 24.66 -6.35 -9.29
N LYS A 148 25.23 -6.98 -10.33
CA LYS A 148 26.38 -6.42 -11.04
C LYS A 148 26.03 -5.12 -11.77
N GLU A 149 24.85 -5.05 -12.40
CA GLU A 149 24.39 -3.85 -13.09
C GLU A 149 24.08 -2.71 -12.10
N PHE A 150 23.42 -3.01 -10.97
CA PHE A 150 23.17 -2.03 -9.91
C PHE A 150 24.46 -1.47 -9.30
N LYS A 151 25.46 -2.33 -9.01
CA LYS A 151 26.76 -1.86 -8.51
C LYS A 151 27.50 -0.99 -9.52
N LYS A 152 27.47 -1.35 -10.81
CA LYS A 152 28.09 -0.57 -11.88
C LYS A 152 27.47 0.82 -12.04
N ARG A 153 26.13 0.92 -12.03
CA ARG A 153 25.42 2.21 -12.08
C ARG A 153 25.65 3.06 -10.82
N ALA A 154 25.75 2.43 -9.65
CA ALA A 154 26.08 3.12 -8.41
C ALA A 154 27.51 3.69 -8.41
N GLU A 155 28.49 2.96 -8.95
CA GLU A 155 29.87 3.47 -9.11
C GLU A 155 29.96 4.60 -10.14
N GLU A 156 29.22 4.52 -11.26
CA GLU A 156 29.15 5.60 -12.24
C GLU A 156 28.50 6.87 -11.65
N ALA A 157 27.41 6.72 -10.88
CA ALA A 157 26.77 7.84 -10.19
C ALA A 157 27.64 8.42 -9.06
N ALA A 158 28.44 7.60 -8.37
CA ALA A 158 29.38 8.05 -7.36
C ALA A 158 30.59 8.78 -7.95
N LYS A 159 31.06 8.37 -9.14
CA LYS A 159 32.13 9.05 -9.88
C LYS A 159 31.67 10.35 -10.55
N ALA A 160 30.42 10.43 -11.00
CA ALA A 160 29.85 11.67 -11.56
C ALA A 160 29.56 12.76 -10.50
N LYS A 161 29.64 12.41 -9.21
CA LYS A 161 29.44 13.31 -8.08
C LYS A 161 30.74 13.81 -7.43
N LYS A 162 31.90 13.44 -7.99
CA LYS A 162 33.24 13.92 -7.64
C LYS A 162 33.78 14.79 -8.77
#